data_AF-A0A924R8S8-F1
#
_entry.id   AF-A0A924R8S8-F1
#
_cell.length_a   1.000
_cell.length_b   1.000
_cell.length_c   1.000
_cell.angle_alpha   90.00
_cell.angle_beta   90.00
_cell.angle_gamma   90.00
#
_symmetry.space_group_name_H-M   'P 1'
#
loop_
_entity.id
_entity.type
_entity.pdbx_description
1 polymer ?
#
loop_
_entity_poly.entity_id
_entity_poly.type
_entity_poly.pdbx_seq_one_letter_code
_entity_poly.pdbx_strand_id
1 'polypeptide(L)'
;FKEQKSNKEWQFVGWYLGKASGNLQTLKTMAGIGIGSTLQEMESAYVIKVNKTSLGNEFSTSSGLYGIFDGTDKDAKITDMWSGLTCIFR
;
A
#
# COMPACT_ATOMS: atom_id res chain seq x y z
N PHE A 1 -24.67 -34.08 -1.86
CA PHE A 1 -23.65 -33.02 -1.92
C PHE A 1 -22.28 -33.67 -1.82
N LYS A 2 -21.49 -33.68 -2.91
CA LYS A 2 -20.09 -34.08 -2.84
C LYS A 2 -19.28 -32.84 -2.55
N GLU A 3 -18.74 -32.75 -1.35
CA GLU A 3 -17.81 -31.72 -0.96
C GLU A 3 -16.49 -31.95 -1.71
N GLN A 4 -16.22 -31.11 -2.70
CA GLN A 4 -14.99 -31.15 -3.46
C GLN A 4 -13.89 -30.54 -2.57
N LYS A 5 -13.11 -31.39 -1.88
CA LYS A 5 -11.96 -30.93 -1.08
C LYS A 5 -10.95 -30.24 -2.00
N SER A 6 -10.87 -28.92 -1.90
CA SER A 6 -9.88 -28.09 -2.58
C SER A 6 -8.50 -28.38 -1.97
N ASN A 7 -7.62 -29.03 -2.74
CA ASN A 7 -6.23 -29.28 -2.36
C ASN A 7 -5.34 -28.03 -2.59
N LYS A 8 -5.82 -26.85 -2.18
CA LYS A 8 -5.12 -25.58 -2.41
C LYS A 8 -4.32 -25.21 -1.18
N GLU A 9 -3.01 -25.13 -1.35
CA GLU A 9 -2.13 -24.48 -0.37
C GLU A 9 -2.54 -23.01 -0.19
N TRP A 10 -2.52 -22.55 1.06
CA TRP A 10 -2.75 -21.15 1.37
C TRP A 10 -1.59 -20.31 0.86
N GLN A 11 -1.89 -19.31 0.04
CA GLN A 11 -0.91 -18.38 -0.49
C GLN A 11 -1.14 -17.00 0.13
N PHE A 12 -0.06 -16.36 0.57
CA PHE A 12 -0.10 -14.95 0.94
C PHE A 12 -0.12 -14.12 -0.33
N VAL A 13 -1.30 -13.59 -0.68
CA VAL A 13 -1.53 -12.91 -1.96
C VAL A 13 -1.59 -11.39 -1.84
N GLY A 14 -1.53 -10.84 -0.64
CA GLY A 14 -1.56 -9.40 -0.43
C GLY A 14 -1.80 -8.98 1.01
N TRP A 15 -1.73 -7.67 1.24
CA TRP A 15 -1.90 -7.05 2.55
C TRP A 15 -2.31 -5.59 2.41
N TYR A 16 -2.81 -5.02 3.50
CA TYR A 16 -3.17 -3.61 3.63
C TYR A 16 -2.76 -3.08 5.01
N LEU A 17 -2.31 -1.83 5.06
CA LEU A 17 -2.00 -1.06 6.26
C LEU A 17 -2.67 0.32 6.13
N GLY A 18 -3.28 0.80 7.21
CA GLY A 18 -3.94 2.10 7.25
C GLY A 18 -3.66 2.87 8.52
N LYS A 19 -3.95 4.17 8.52
CA LYS A 19 -3.73 5.07 9.67
C LYS A 19 -4.49 4.66 10.94
N ALA A 20 -5.60 3.93 10.79
CA ALA A 20 -6.42 3.44 11.92
C ALA A 20 -5.81 2.22 12.64
N SER A 21 -4.72 1.64 12.12
CA SER A 21 -4.18 0.36 12.57
C SER A 21 -3.35 0.42 13.88
N GLY A 22 -3.51 1.45 14.73
CA GLY A 22 -2.83 1.53 16.03
C GLY A 22 -1.30 1.62 15.93
N ASN A 23 -0.58 0.85 16.75
CA ASN A 23 0.90 0.88 16.86
C ASN A 23 1.65 0.30 15.63
N LEU A 24 0.95 0.02 14.54
CA LEU A 24 1.48 -0.51 13.28
C LEU A 24 2.21 0.54 12.42
N GLN A 25 2.35 1.79 12.89
CA GLN A 25 3.21 2.81 12.24
C GLN A 25 4.70 2.43 12.23
N THR A 26 5.09 1.40 12.98
CA THR A 26 6.45 0.86 12.97
C THR A 26 6.68 -0.13 11.82
N LEU A 27 5.63 -0.64 11.17
CA LEU A 27 5.78 -1.55 10.05
C LEU A 27 6.26 -0.81 8.80
N LYS A 28 7.39 -1.27 8.28
CA LYS A 28 8.05 -0.70 7.11
C LYS A 28 8.45 -1.81 6.15
N THR A 29 8.52 -1.48 4.87
CA THR A 29 9.17 -2.32 3.88
C THR A 29 10.66 -2.46 4.19
N MET A 30 11.35 -3.39 3.52
CA MET A 30 12.81 -3.51 3.64
C MET A 30 13.55 -2.24 3.21
N ALA A 31 12.93 -1.38 2.39
CA ALA A 31 13.48 -0.08 2.00
C ALA A 31 13.16 1.05 3.01
N GLY A 32 12.51 0.72 4.13
CA GLY A 32 12.19 1.69 5.19
C GLY A 32 10.92 2.52 4.96
N ILE A 33 10.11 2.19 3.96
CA ILE A 33 8.86 2.90 3.64
C ILE A 33 7.68 2.30 4.42
N GLY A 34 6.89 3.14 5.08
CA GLY A 34 5.72 2.73 5.84
C GLY A 34 4.68 3.83 5.96
N ILE A 35 3.65 3.59 6.76
CA ILE A 35 2.68 4.63 7.12
C ILE A 35 3.42 5.81 7.77
N GLY A 36 3.15 7.02 7.31
CA GLY A 36 3.81 8.25 7.78
C GLY A 36 5.09 8.62 7.03
N SER A 37 5.65 7.74 6.19
CA SER A 37 6.74 8.11 5.27
C SER A 37 6.27 9.18 4.30
N THR A 38 7.18 10.08 3.96
CA THR A 38 6.93 11.22 3.08
C THR A 38 7.01 10.85 1.61
N LEU A 39 6.41 11.67 0.75
CA LEU A 39 6.55 11.57 -0.71
C LEU A 39 8.03 11.58 -1.12
N GLN A 40 8.84 12.46 -0.53
CA GLN A 40 10.27 12.55 -0.81
C GLN A 40 11.04 11.26 -0.44
N GLU A 41 10.74 10.68 0.72
CA GLU A 41 11.35 9.40 1.12
C GLU A 41 10.97 8.29 0.14
N MET A 42 9.71 8.29 -0.33
CA MET A 42 9.23 7.33 -1.32
C MET A 42 9.95 7.46 -2.67
N GLU A 43 10.10 8.68 -3.19
CA GLU A 43 10.84 8.96 -4.42
C GLU A 43 12.33 8.57 -4.32
N SER A 44 12.89 8.59 -3.12
CA SER A 44 14.28 8.19 -2.86
C SER A 44 14.46 6.67 -2.81
N ALA A 45 13.41 5.93 -2.45
CA ALA A 45 13.44 4.48 -2.32
C ALA A 45 12.90 3.74 -3.56
N TYR A 46 11.98 4.35 -4.31
CA TYR A 46 11.27 3.72 -5.42
C TYR A 46 11.01 4.70 -6.57
N VAL A 47 10.87 4.16 -7.78
CA VAL A 47 10.26 4.88 -8.89
C VAL A 47 8.74 4.81 -8.73
N ILE A 48 8.12 5.96 -8.51
CA ILE A 48 6.69 6.06 -8.19
C ILE A 48 5.93 6.83 -9.28
N LYS A 49 4.64 6.53 -9.42
CA LYS A 49 3.68 7.37 -10.14
C LYS A 49 2.59 7.80 -9.17
N VAL A 50 2.33 9.10 -9.09
CA VAL A 50 1.26 9.66 -8.24
C VAL A 50 0.18 10.26 -9.14
N ASN A 51 -1.07 9.89 -8.90
CA ASN A 51 -2.24 10.38 -9.63
C ASN A 51 -3.34 10.79 -8.65
N LYS A 52 -4.07 11.86 -8.97
CA LYS A 52 -5.28 12.23 -8.23
C LYS A 52 -6.43 11.30 -8.61
N THR A 53 -6.98 10.57 -7.64
CA THR A 53 -8.16 9.71 -7.83
C THR A 53 -9.24 10.05 -6.79
N SER A 54 -10.38 9.36 -6.85
CA SER A 54 -11.45 9.52 -5.84
C SER A 54 -11.02 9.10 -4.43
N LEU A 55 -9.95 8.33 -4.29
CA LEU A 55 -9.38 7.91 -3.02
C LEU A 55 -8.44 8.97 -2.41
N GLY A 56 -8.01 9.97 -3.18
CA GLY A 56 -6.98 10.91 -2.77
C GLY A 56 -5.83 10.98 -3.75
N ASN A 57 -4.62 11.22 -3.25
CA ASN A 57 -3.40 11.24 -4.05
C ASN A 57 -2.80 9.84 -4.04
N GLU A 58 -3.15 9.04 -5.03
CA GLU A 58 -2.82 7.63 -5.10
C GLU A 58 -1.46 7.42 -5.76
N PHE A 59 -0.61 6.63 -5.12
CA PHE A 59 0.67 6.23 -5.69
C PHE A 59 0.70 4.76 -6.09
N SER A 60 1.55 4.47 -7.07
CA SER A 60 1.90 3.12 -7.50
C SER A 60 3.39 3.01 -7.79
N THR A 61 3.96 1.84 -7.56
CA THR A 61 5.34 1.50 -7.88
C THR A 61 5.38 0.39 -8.93
N SER A 62 6.52 0.25 -9.63
CA SER A 62 6.76 -0.89 -10.52
C SER A 62 6.82 -2.24 -9.78
N SER A 63 7.11 -2.22 -8.47
CA SER A 63 7.17 -3.41 -7.61
C SER A 63 5.80 -3.86 -7.06
N GLY A 64 4.70 -3.23 -7.46
CA GLY A 64 3.35 -3.61 -7.00
C GLY A 64 3.02 -3.16 -5.58
N LEU A 65 3.68 -2.11 -5.10
CA LEU A 65 3.29 -1.35 -3.90
C LEU A 65 2.42 -0.17 -4.31
N TYR A 66 1.33 0.03 -3.58
CA TYR A 66 0.33 1.07 -3.81
C TYR A 66 -0.03 1.75 -2.50
N GLY A 67 -0.61 2.95 -2.57
CA GLY A 67 -1.06 3.66 -1.38
C GLY A 67 -1.62 5.04 -1.66
N ILE A 68 -1.95 5.76 -0.58
CA ILE A 68 -2.50 7.12 -0.62
C ILE A 68 -1.60 8.06 0.19
N PHE A 69 -1.33 9.24 -0.38
CA PHE A 69 -0.76 10.39 0.33
C PHE A 69 -1.86 11.35 0.81
N ASP A 70 -1.67 11.95 1.98
CA ASP A 70 -2.56 12.99 2.53
C ASP A 70 -2.44 14.36 1.82
N GLY A 71 -1.50 14.50 0.89
CA GLY A 71 -1.23 15.72 0.15
C GLY A 71 -0.44 15.47 -1.13
N THR A 72 0.04 16.55 -1.76
CA THR A 72 0.84 16.51 -3.00
C THR A 72 2.25 17.07 -2.82
N ASP A 73 2.52 17.70 -1.68
CA ASP A 73 3.82 18.28 -1.36
C ASP A 73 4.83 17.18 -0.99
N LYS A 74 6.12 17.52 -1.00
CA LYS A 74 7.20 16.55 -0.73
C LYS A 74 7.15 15.94 0.67
N ASP A 75 6.54 16.64 1.62
CA ASP A 75 6.32 16.23 3.00
C ASP A 75 4.98 15.53 3.22
N ALA A 76 4.13 15.41 2.19
CA ALA A 76 2.89 14.65 2.24
C ALA A 76 3.17 13.20 2.65
N LYS A 77 2.35 12.67 3.55
CA LYS A 77 2.59 11.40 4.23
C LYS A 77 1.69 10.31 3.72
N ILE A 78 2.23 9.09 3.68
CA ILE A 78 1.46 7.88 3.39
C ILE A 78 0.46 7.63 4.51
N THR A 79 -0.83 7.57 4.19
CA THR A 79 -1.90 7.24 5.14
C THR A 79 -2.38 5.80 5.02
N ASP A 80 -2.25 5.23 3.83
CA ASP A 80 -2.76 3.93 3.44
C ASP A 80 -1.79 3.29 2.47
N MET A 81 -1.57 1.97 2.63
CA MET A 81 -0.62 1.23 1.81
C MET A 81 -1.08 -0.21 1.62
N TRP A 82 -0.94 -0.74 0.42
CA TRP A 82 -1.28 -2.13 0.11
C TRP A 82 -0.40 -2.70 -0.99
N SER A 83 -0.39 -4.03 -1.07
CA SER A 83 0.29 -4.77 -2.14
C SER A 83 -0.40 -6.10 -2.40
N GLY A 84 -0.18 -6.64 -3.60
CA GLY A 84 -0.73 -7.92 -4.03
C GLY A 84 -2.09 -7.79 -4.71
N LEU A 85 -2.90 -8.86 -4.64
CA LEU A 85 -4.24 -8.91 -5.23
C LEU A 85 -5.18 -8.01 -4.44
N THR A 86 -5.55 -6.86 -5.00
CA THR A 86 -6.43 -5.89 -4.37
C THR A 86 -7.40 -5.30 -5.38
N CYS A 87 -8.69 -5.25 -5.02
CA CYS A 87 -9.72 -4.53 -5.77
C CYS A 87 -10.20 -3.36 -4.92
N ILE A 88 -9.91 -2.12 -5.33
CA ILE A 88 -10.45 -0.92 -4.67
C ILE A 88 -11.69 -0.45 -5.44
N PHE A 89 -12.82 -0.39 -4.74
CA PHE A 89 -14.08 0.13 -5.28
C PHE A 89 -14.06 1.67 -5.24
N ARG A 90 -14.58 2.29 -6.30
CA ARG A 90 -14.67 3.74 -6.48
C ARG A 90 -16.10 4.14 -6.76
#